data_AF-A0A977PW27-F1
#
_entry.id   AF-A0A977PW27-F1
#
_cell.length_a   1.000
_cell.length_b   1.000
_cell.length_c   1.000
_cell.angle_alpha   90.00
_cell.angle_beta   90.00
_cell.angle_gamma   90.00
#
_symmetry.space_group_name_H-M   'P 1'
#
loop_
_entity.id
_entity.type
_entity.pdbx_description
1 polymer ?
#
loop_
_entity_poly.entity_id
_entity_poly.type
_entity_poly.pdbx_seq_one_letter_code
_entity_poly.pdbx_strand_id
1 'polypeptide(L)'
;MSMLEASLEILRGLFGDKPEALKVFDLQSLESQYLKEKLRDNGELFADAINLWVTGRTGAGKTSLGNSLLDSDVMKSNGFQDCTDFLGYFRLTSNLRFWDTPGIGSNINYENINRAALMMEQLAGNKFSRPPVVPLKDSDYLLIKDFSKCLSPGVEPEKENVKVGKWRLEMQEDIQPDVILYVLAPHMKFLDPDRQYLGELLETWKNLKNSGKCIIIPILNVFRKDDGTVVPTSQEMTYAKREIPEVYKAAFETDDFPPVIEINSKTGEGIPKITEMICQILPPEKIGSLGKVLKDDLKGYAEQERVRRYYQTLSLISGRLGRYTVDKKIEGQSLFQAAASAICAYGVMTFKSLDAIADIKTEFDSVVDQVEQVEGARRENITTKENVMGTKDITRIKPKEGQVEVNYTDWRPEKRTETVEEEIYVPVSKTKNLKKTVLLPGKVKETKERSGWGKFWTGEDYYTEEVDGYVERTVSEEVEVVESESRTVRKDVTTTEWVQETKTKLETRVVGYEEEVVDTVQVVVAQVDKVVGTKHLAGGYPAIKFLLGLGLGIQNYCSNANAAWSLSVQQGELLAERKLMPYKSRIEQLVDDPHGEEKLIQILENALI
;
A
#
# COMPACT_ATOMS: atom_id res chain seq x y z
N MET A 1 21.99 5.71 27.12
CA MET A 1 20.75 5.55 26.37
C MET A 1 20.76 4.17 25.74
N SER A 2 19.76 3.34 26.00
CA SER A 2 19.60 2.03 25.35
C SER A 2 19.07 2.18 23.92
N MET A 3 19.27 1.16 23.07
CA MET A 3 18.71 1.15 21.70
C MET A 3 17.16 1.28 21.71
N LEU A 4 16.53 0.80 22.79
CA LEU A 4 15.08 0.82 23.00
C LEU A 4 14.57 2.21 23.40
N GLU A 5 15.30 2.92 24.26
CA GLU A 5 15.05 4.34 24.56
C GLU A 5 15.14 5.19 23.28
N ALA A 6 16.21 5.04 22.50
CA ALA A 6 16.38 5.75 21.23
C ALA A 6 15.25 5.43 20.22
N SER A 7 14.82 4.16 20.15
CA SER A 7 13.70 3.73 19.31
C SER A 7 12.37 4.38 19.73
N LEU A 8 12.13 4.49 21.04
CA LEU A 8 10.95 5.19 21.59
C LEU A 8 11.01 6.70 21.33
N GLU A 9 12.18 7.34 21.40
CA GLU A 9 12.35 8.76 21.06
C GLU A 9 12.07 9.02 19.57
N ILE A 10 12.55 8.15 18.67
CA ILE A 10 12.24 8.22 17.23
C ILE A 10 10.73 8.12 16.97
N LEU A 11 10.02 7.20 17.62
CA LEU A 11 8.56 7.13 17.48
C LEU A 11 7.86 8.34 18.12
N ARG A 12 8.31 8.84 19.28
CA ARG A 12 7.75 10.06 19.88
C ARG A 12 7.90 11.28 18.97
N GLY A 13 9.03 11.40 18.25
CA GLY A 13 9.21 12.41 17.21
C GLY A 13 8.26 12.20 16.02
N LEU A 14 8.10 10.96 15.55
CA LEU A 14 7.20 10.62 14.44
C LEU A 14 5.71 10.85 14.76
N PHE A 15 5.34 10.77 16.04
CA PHE A 15 3.99 11.00 16.56
C PHE A 15 3.89 12.31 17.37
N GLY A 16 4.72 13.31 17.06
CA GLY A 16 4.65 14.63 17.71
C GLY A 16 3.33 15.38 17.49
N ASP A 17 2.56 15.00 16.46
CA ASP A 17 1.17 15.44 16.20
C ASP A 17 0.13 14.74 17.10
N LYS A 18 0.51 13.66 17.79
CA LYS A 18 -0.34 12.83 18.66
C LYS A 18 0.44 12.41 19.91
N PRO A 19 0.84 13.35 20.80
CA PRO A 19 1.70 13.05 21.95
C PRO A 19 1.07 12.03 22.93
N GLU A 20 -0.25 11.89 22.94
CA GLU A 20 -0.98 10.90 23.74
C GLU A 20 -0.67 9.45 23.33
N ALA A 21 -0.28 9.23 22.07
CA ALA A 21 -0.21 7.92 21.42
C ALA A 21 0.72 6.90 22.11
N LEU A 22 1.80 7.39 22.73
CA LEU A 22 2.85 6.59 23.36
C LEU A 22 2.92 6.83 24.88
N LYS A 23 1.83 7.35 25.45
CA LYS A 23 1.68 7.50 26.90
C LYS A 23 1.50 6.10 27.51
N VAL A 24 2.41 5.74 28.41
CA VAL A 24 2.29 4.47 29.15
C VAL A 24 1.25 4.66 30.26
N PHE A 25 0.33 3.71 30.39
CA PHE A 25 -0.70 3.69 31.41
C PHE A 25 -0.50 2.46 32.30
N ASP A 26 -0.36 2.65 33.61
CA ASP A 26 -0.45 1.57 34.58
C ASP A 26 -1.91 1.31 34.99
N LEU A 27 -2.18 0.13 35.56
CA LEU A 27 -3.54 -0.24 35.99
C LEU A 27 -4.09 0.72 37.07
N GLN A 28 -3.25 1.18 38.01
CA GLN A 28 -3.70 2.04 39.11
C GLN A 28 -4.19 3.39 38.58
N SER A 29 -3.59 3.92 37.52
CA SER A 29 -4.00 5.15 36.84
C SER A 29 -5.35 5.00 36.13
N LEU A 30 -5.62 3.84 35.51
CA LEU A 30 -6.87 3.54 34.82
C LEU A 30 -8.02 3.24 35.79
N GLU A 31 -7.74 2.49 36.86
CA GLU A 31 -8.64 2.30 38.01
C GLU A 31 -9.04 3.65 38.62
N SER A 32 -8.05 4.53 38.84
CA SER A 32 -8.28 5.87 39.38
C SER A 32 -9.09 6.75 38.41
N GLN A 33 -8.81 6.70 37.10
CA GLN A 33 -9.60 7.41 36.09
C GLN A 33 -11.08 6.96 36.13
N TYR A 34 -11.32 5.65 36.04
CA TYR A 34 -12.68 5.08 36.04
C TYR A 34 -13.46 5.43 37.30
N LEU A 35 -12.83 5.32 38.47
CA LEU A 35 -13.49 5.62 39.74
C LEU A 35 -13.84 7.11 39.83
N LYS A 36 -12.97 8.00 39.36
CA LYS A 36 -13.27 9.44 39.31
C LYS A 36 -14.43 9.76 38.38
N GLU A 37 -14.45 9.20 37.17
CA GLU A 37 -15.59 9.30 36.24
C GLU A 37 -16.88 8.80 36.91
N LYS A 38 -16.86 7.63 37.55
CA LYS A 38 -18.01 7.10 38.29
C LYS A 38 -18.46 8.00 39.43
N LEU A 39 -17.54 8.55 40.23
CA LEU A 39 -17.86 9.46 41.33
C LEU A 39 -18.50 10.78 40.83
N ARG A 40 -18.16 11.24 39.63
CA ARG A 40 -18.72 12.46 39.02
C ARG A 40 -20.02 12.26 38.25
N ASP A 41 -20.14 11.16 37.51
CA ASP A 41 -21.15 11.01 36.46
C ASP A 41 -22.28 10.03 36.81
N ASN A 42 -22.09 9.18 37.83
CA ASN A 42 -23.11 8.21 38.26
C ASN A 42 -23.80 8.66 39.55
N GLY A 43 -25.09 9.01 39.43
CA GLY A 43 -25.90 9.47 40.55
C GLY A 43 -26.01 8.44 41.67
N GLU A 44 -25.86 8.92 42.92
CA GLU A 44 -26.17 8.17 44.15
C GLU A 44 -25.43 6.82 44.30
N LEU A 45 -24.13 6.81 43.93
CA LEU A 45 -23.24 5.67 44.23
C LEU A 45 -23.18 5.37 45.73
N PHE A 46 -22.96 6.40 46.56
CA PHE A 46 -23.23 6.36 47.99
C PHE A 46 -24.72 6.59 48.21
N ALA A 47 -25.32 5.77 49.06
CA ALA A 47 -26.76 5.84 49.38
C ALA A 47 -27.11 7.07 50.23
N ASP A 48 -26.14 7.61 50.97
CA ASP A 48 -26.24 8.82 51.77
C ASP A 48 -25.05 9.76 51.51
N ALA A 49 -25.12 11.00 51.99
CA ALA A 49 -24.01 11.93 51.92
C ALA A 49 -22.79 11.44 52.72
N ILE A 50 -21.62 11.51 52.07
CA ILE A 50 -20.31 11.25 52.69
C ILE A 50 -19.54 12.56 52.81
N ASN A 51 -19.32 13.06 54.03
CA ASN A 51 -18.49 14.24 54.28
C ASN A 51 -17.00 13.83 54.37
N LEU A 52 -16.29 13.98 53.25
CA LEU A 52 -14.85 13.76 53.13
C LEU A 52 -14.09 15.08 53.32
N TRP A 53 -13.46 15.23 54.47
CA TRP A 53 -12.66 16.38 54.84
C TRP A 53 -11.19 16.16 54.51
N VAL A 54 -10.45 17.19 54.10
CA VAL A 54 -9.02 17.11 53.77
C VAL A 54 -8.25 18.20 54.48
N THR A 55 -7.29 17.81 55.33
CA THR A 55 -6.44 18.71 56.13
C THR A 55 -4.96 18.29 56.08
N GLY A 56 -4.09 19.13 56.61
CA GLY A 56 -2.63 19.01 56.51
C GLY A 56 -1.94 20.28 55.99
N ARG A 57 -0.61 20.27 56.01
CA ARG A 57 0.25 21.44 55.81
C ARG A 57 0.03 22.15 54.47
N THR A 58 0.28 23.45 54.45
CA THR A 58 0.42 24.20 53.19
C THR A 58 1.43 23.50 52.27
N GLY A 59 1.11 23.39 50.98
CA GLY A 59 1.91 22.65 50.00
C GLY A 59 1.71 21.13 49.97
N ALA A 60 0.95 20.53 50.91
CA ALA A 60 0.79 19.07 50.95
C ALA A 60 0.00 18.46 49.75
N GLY A 61 -0.71 19.27 48.97
CA GLY A 61 -1.46 18.85 47.76
C GLY A 61 -2.97 18.64 47.93
N LYS A 62 -3.55 19.10 49.05
CA LYS A 62 -4.99 18.97 49.37
C LYS A 62 -5.92 19.48 48.26
N THR A 63 -5.71 20.73 47.84
CA THR A 63 -6.44 21.36 46.73
C THR A 63 -6.23 20.64 45.40
N SER A 64 -5.05 20.09 45.16
CA SER A 64 -4.76 19.28 43.96
C SER A 64 -5.56 17.97 43.95
N LEU A 65 -5.75 17.33 45.11
CA LEU A 65 -6.61 16.15 45.24
C LEU A 65 -8.08 16.49 44.92
N GLY A 66 -8.56 17.65 45.38
CA GLY A 66 -9.89 18.18 45.03
C GLY A 66 -10.06 18.41 43.53
N ASN A 67 -9.12 19.12 42.89
CA ASN A 67 -9.11 19.31 41.43
C ASN A 67 -9.05 17.98 40.66
N SER A 68 -8.28 17.01 41.16
CA SER A 68 -8.21 15.68 40.52
C SER A 68 -9.57 14.99 40.52
N LEU A 69 -10.29 14.99 41.65
CA LEU A 69 -11.67 14.46 41.73
C LEU A 69 -12.62 15.19 40.76
N LEU A 70 -12.53 16.53 40.67
CA LEU A 70 -13.33 17.36 39.77
C LEU A 70 -12.95 17.27 38.27
N ASP A 71 -11.80 16.67 37.91
CA ASP A 71 -11.17 16.79 36.57
C ASP A 71 -10.98 18.24 36.09
N SER A 72 -10.76 19.16 37.02
CA SER A 72 -10.82 20.60 36.72
C SER A 72 -9.91 21.40 37.65
N ASP A 73 -9.13 22.34 37.08
CA ASP A 73 -8.23 23.23 37.83
C ASP A 73 -8.95 24.47 38.42
N VAL A 74 -10.22 24.32 38.80
CA VAL A 74 -11.05 25.42 39.31
C VAL A 74 -10.69 25.86 40.72
N MET A 75 -10.21 24.96 41.58
CA MET A 75 -9.65 25.35 42.87
C MET A 75 -8.19 25.78 42.62
N LYS A 76 -7.91 27.09 42.77
CA LYS A 76 -6.63 27.69 42.38
C LYS A 76 -5.45 27.18 43.22
N SER A 77 -4.78 26.14 42.74
CA SER A 77 -3.53 25.59 43.29
C SER A 77 -2.33 26.26 42.60
N ASN A 78 -2.07 27.54 42.87
CA ASN A 78 -1.06 28.34 42.18
C ASN A 78 0.41 28.12 42.66
N GLY A 79 0.68 27.09 43.45
CA GLY A 79 2.05 26.67 43.83
C GLY A 79 2.78 27.58 44.82
N PHE A 80 2.14 28.65 45.27
CA PHE A 80 2.63 29.50 46.35
C PHE A 80 2.28 28.89 47.74
N GLN A 81 2.77 29.51 48.81
CA GLN A 81 2.24 29.25 50.15
C GLN A 81 0.91 30.01 50.32
N ASP A 82 0.05 29.54 51.23
CA ASP A 82 -1.11 30.29 51.72
C ASP A 82 -2.15 30.68 50.63
N CYS A 83 -2.45 29.74 49.74
CA CYS A 83 -3.39 29.92 48.60
C CYS A 83 -4.88 29.83 48.97
N THR A 84 -5.21 29.23 50.11
CA THR A 84 -6.57 28.85 50.50
C THR A 84 -6.93 29.53 51.82
N ASP A 85 -7.56 30.69 51.74
CA ASP A 85 -8.04 31.52 52.87
C ASP A 85 -9.52 31.28 53.24
N PHE A 86 -10.08 30.16 52.78
CA PHE A 86 -11.49 29.80 52.82
C PHE A 86 -11.65 28.28 52.93
N LEU A 87 -12.85 27.79 53.25
CA LEU A 87 -13.20 26.38 53.11
C LEU A 87 -13.67 26.11 51.68
N GLY A 88 -12.94 25.27 50.95
CA GLY A 88 -13.36 24.81 49.62
C GLY A 88 -14.37 23.67 49.78
N TYR A 89 -15.49 23.74 49.08
CA TYR A 89 -16.53 22.71 49.11
C TYR A 89 -16.91 22.28 47.69
N PHE A 90 -17.23 21.00 47.50
CA PHE A 90 -18.06 20.56 46.38
C PHE A 90 -18.82 19.28 46.71
N ARG A 91 -19.97 19.08 46.07
CA ARG A 91 -20.73 17.82 46.07
C ARG A 91 -20.69 17.20 44.68
N LEU A 92 -20.29 15.94 44.60
CA LEU A 92 -20.38 15.13 43.39
C LEU A 92 -21.75 14.41 43.32
N THR A 93 -22.14 13.97 42.13
CA THR A 93 -23.43 13.26 41.91
C THR A 93 -23.50 11.93 42.68
N SER A 94 -22.35 11.33 42.97
CA SER A 94 -22.20 10.13 43.82
C SER A 94 -22.61 10.28 45.28
N ASN A 95 -23.03 11.48 45.73
CA ASN A 95 -23.22 11.88 47.13
C ASN A 95 -21.94 12.09 47.96
N LEU A 96 -20.75 12.04 47.34
CA LEU A 96 -19.52 12.50 47.97
C LEU A 96 -19.52 14.03 48.13
N ARG A 97 -19.34 14.52 49.36
CA ARG A 97 -19.12 15.93 49.71
C ARG A 97 -17.66 16.11 50.12
N PHE A 98 -16.90 16.89 49.35
CA PHE A 98 -15.48 17.13 49.60
C PHE A 98 -15.27 18.50 50.25
N TRP A 99 -14.45 18.55 51.29
CA TRP A 99 -14.10 19.77 52.02
C TRP A 99 -12.57 19.98 52.05
N ASP A 100 -12.07 20.97 51.32
CA ASP A 100 -10.67 21.42 51.37
C ASP A 100 -10.49 22.50 52.44
N THR A 101 -9.47 22.33 53.28
CA THR A 101 -9.18 23.27 54.38
C THR A 101 -7.94 24.11 54.10
N PRO A 102 -7.86 25.34 54.65
CA PRO A 102 -6.63 26.12 54.68
C PRO A 102 -5.45 25.31 55.22
N GLY A 103 -4.24 25.56 54.70
CA GLY A 103 -3.05 24.84 55.14
C GLY A 103 -2.53 25.28 56.51
N ILE A 104 -2.05 24.30 57.27
CA ILE A 104 -1.43 24.51 58.59
C ILE A 104 0.06 24.88 58.47
N GLY A 105 0.68 25.30 59.57
CA GLY A 105 2.14 25.41 59.71
C GLY A 105 2.83 26.53 58.92
N SER A 106 2.06 27.48 58.39
CA SER A 106 2.55 28.63 57.61
C SER A 106 1.93 29.93 58.13
N ASN A 107 0.64 30.15 57.87
CA ASN A 107 -0.11 31.29 58.43
C ASN A 107 -1.05 30.84 59.56
N ILE A 108 -0.78 31.29 60.78
CA ILE A 108 -1.55 30.91 61.98
C ILE A 108 -3.03 31.34 61.88
N ASN A 109 -3.36 32.44 61.18
CA ASN A 109 -4.77 32.81 61.00
C ASN A 109 -5.50 31.85 60.05
N TYR A 110 -4.80 31.28 59.06
CA TYR A 110 -5.36 30.28 58.16
C TYR A 110 -5.49 28.93 58.88
N GLU A 111 -4.49 28.57 59.69
CA GLU A 111 -4.59 27.43 60.60
C GLU A 111 -5.74 27.60 61.61
N ASN A 112 -6.04 28.82 62.08
CA ASN A 112 -7.22 29.07 62.93
C ASN A 112 -8.56 28.93 62.19
N ILE A 113 -8.65 29.26 60.89
CA ILE A 113 -9.82 28.95 60.06
C ILE A 113 -9.99 27.42 59.96
N ASN A 114 -8.90 26.69 59.69
CA ASN A 114 -8.88 25.22 59.65
C ASN A 114 -9.33 24.60 61.00
N ARG A 115 -8.70 25.01 62.10
CA ARG A 115 -9.01 24.55 63.47
C ARG A 115 -10.44 24.86 63.86
N ALA A 116 -10.94 26.08 63.60
CA ALA A 116 -12.32 26.45 63.86
C ALA A 116 -13.32 25.64 63.03
N ALA A 117 -12.98 25.31 61.77
CA ALA A 117 -13.80 24.46 60.92
C ALA A 117 -13.88 23.02 61.44
N LEU A 118 -12.75 22.44 61.84
CA LEU A 118 -12.60 21.07 62.36
C LEU A 118 -12.82 20.93 63.89
N MET A 119 -13.44 21.92 64.53
CA MET A 119 -13.79 21.94 65.97
C MET A 119 -12.60 21.85 66.95
N MET A 120 -11.37 22.10 66.48
CA MET A 120 -10.14 22.07 67.27
C MET A 120 -9.94 23.37 68.08
N GLU A 121 -9.10 23.31 69.11
CA GLU A 121 -8.64 24.51 69.80
C GLU A 121 -7.82 25.41 68.86
N GLN A 122 -8.11 26.71 68.88
CA GLN A 122 -7.44 27.72 68.04
C GLN A 122 -6.19 28.25 68.71
N LEU A 123 -5.14 28.49 67.92
CA LEU A 123 -3.89 29.05 68.39
C LEU A 123 -4.08 30.53 68.75
N ALA A 124 -3.74 30.89 69.99
CA ALA A 124 -3.72 32.29 70.44
C ALA A 124 -2.64 33.14 69.73
N GLY A 125 -1.66 32.48 69.10
CA GLY A 125 -0.49 33.11 68.47
C GLY A 125 0.32 33.94 69.46
N ASN A 126 1.08 34.92 68.94
CA ASN A 126 1.74 35.91 69.79
C ASN A 126 1.83 37.28 69.08
N LYS A 127 2.20 38.32 69.83
CA LYS A 127 2.32 39.70 69.31
C LYS A 127 3.39 39.91 68.23
N PHE A 128 4.21 38.90 67.93
CA PHE A 128 5.22 38.93 66.88
C PHE A 128 4.81 38.16 65.62
N SER A 129 3.68 37.44 65.66
CA SER A 129 3.05 36.85 64.47
C SER A 129 2.70 37.94 63.45
N ARG A 130 2.89 37.64 62.16
CA ARG A 130 2.58 38.56 61.05
C ARG A 130 1.62 37.89 60.06
N PRO A 131 0.38 38.40 59.89
CA PRO A 131 -0.26 39.42 60.71
C PRO A 131 -0.51 38.95 62.16
N PRO A 132 -0.88 39.87 63.08
CA PRO A 132 -1.28 39.49 64.44
C PRO A 132 -2.37 38.42 64.42
N VAL A 133 -2.28 37.47 65.34
CA VAL A 133 -3.23 36.36 65.42
C VAL A 133 -4.42 36.75 66.29
N VAL A 134 -5.62 36.48 65.77
CA VAL A 134 -6.87 36.65 66.51
C VAL A 134 -7.69 35.38 66.33
N PRO A 135 -7.89 34.58 67.40
CA PRO A 135 -8.83 33.46 67.36
C PRO A 135 -10.23 33.93 67.00
N LEU A 136 -10.87 33.21 66.08
CA LEU A 136 -12.22 33.45 65.61
C LEU A 136 -13.23 33.22 66.73
N LYS A 137 -14.12 34.18 66.92
CA LYS A 137 -15.24 34.15 67.86
C LYS A 137 -16.51 33.65 67.15
N ASP A 138 -17.51 33.23 67.92
CA ASP A 138 -18.80 32.78 67.37
C ASP A 138 -19.54 33.84 66.52
N SER A 139 -19.19 35.13 66.69
CA SER A 139 -19.69 36.27 65.90
C SER A 139 -19.03 36.42 64.53
N ASP A 140 -17.84 35.85 64.35
CA ASP A 140 -17.01 35.99 63.16
C ASP A 140 -17.44 34.98 62.09
N TYR A 141 -16.91 35.07 60.88
CA TYR A 141 -17.38 34.30 59.72
C TYR A 141 -16.30 33.38 59.16
N LEU A 142 -16.71 32.17 58.79
CA LEU A 142 -15.99 31.28 57.89
C LEU A 142 -16.50 31.53 56.46
N LEU A 143 -15.59 31.83 55.54
CA LEU A 143 -15.89 31.91 54.11
C LEU A 143 -15.85 30.50 53.52
N ILE A 144 -16.94 30.09 52.89
CA ILE A 144 -17.07 28.87 52.10
C ILE A 144 -17.09 29.26 50.62
N LYS A 145 -16.41 28.48 49.77
CA LYS A 145 -16.52 28.55 48.31
C LYS A 145 -17.01 27.22 47.78
N ASP A 146 -18.23 27.21 47.23
CA ASP A 146 -18.84 26.03 46.62
C ASP A 146 -18.48 25.94 45.13
N PHE A 147 -17.75 24.89 44.78
CA PHE A 147 -17.29 24.54 43.44
C PHE A 147 -18.17 23.48 42.76
N SER A 148 -19.29 23.04 43.35
CA SER A 148 -20.18 22.01 42.79
C SER A 148 -20.71 22.33 41.39
N LYS A 149 -20.78 23.62 41.03
CA LYS A 149 -21.20 24.10 39.70
C LYS A 149 -20.02 24.50 38.79
N CYS A 150 -18.78 24.43 39.28
CA CYS A 150 -17.56 24.80 38.56
C CYS A 150 -17.06 23.68 37.63
N LEU A 151 -17.94 23.12 36.81
CA LEU A 151 -17.65 22.03 35.86
C LEU A 151 -17.00 22.52 34.55
N SER A 152 -16.67 23.81 34.44
CA SER A 152 -16.06 24.39 33.24
C SER A 152 -15.13 25.55 33.59
N PRO A 153 -14.02 25.75 32.84
CA PRO A 153 -13.09 26.85 33.08
C PRO A 153 -13.80 28.22 33.04
N GLY A 154 -13.49 29.08 34.03
CA GLY A 154 -14.03 30.45 34.12
C GLY A 154 -15.33 30.60 34.90
N VAL A 155 -15.96 29.51 35.38
CA VAL A 155 -17.07 29.59 36.33
C VAL A 155 -16.52 29.87 37.74
N GLU A 156 -16.82 31.05 38.29
CA GLU A 156 -16.47 31.39 39.68
C GLU A 156 -17.35 30.62 40.69
N PRO A 157 -16.79 30.18 41.84
CA PRO A 157 -17.54 29.45 42.85
C PRO A 157 -18.54 30.35 43.59
N GLU A 158 -19.64 29.75 44.06
CA GLU A 158 -20.60 30.41 44.94
C GLU A 158 -19.97 30.65 46.32
N LYS A 159 -20.25 31.81 46.93
CA LYS A 159 -19.57 32.29 48.15
C LYS A 159 -20.56 32.46 49.29
N GLU A 160 -20.39 31.71 50.37
CA GLU A 160 -21.20 31.83 51.59
C GLU A 160 -20.33 32.27 52.78
N ASN A 161 -20.85 33.14 53.63
CA ASN A 161 -20.21 33.52 54.90
C ASN A 161 -21.04 32.96 56.06
N VAL A 162 -20.58 31.88 56.68
CA VAL A 162 -21.27 31.23 57.80
C VAL A 162 -20.65 31.70 59.12
N LYS A 163 -21.49 32.13 60.08
CA LYS A 163 -20.98 32.49 61.41
C LYS A 163 -20.36 31.29 62.10
N VAL A 164 -19.23 31.45 62.77
CA VAL A 164 -18.54 30.38 63.52
C VAL A 164 -19.47 29.71 64.54
N GLY A 165 -20.33 30.47 65.22
CA GLY A 165 -21.31 29.91 66.15
C GLY A 165 -22.41 29.07 65.46
N LYS A 166 -22.80 29.43 64.23
CA LYS A 166 -23.75 28.64 63.40
C LYS A 166 -23.07 27.38 62.87
N TRP A 167 -21.85 27.54 62.34
CA TRP A 167 -21.02 26.44 61.86
C TRP A 167 -20.83 25.34 62.90
N ARG A 168 -20.53 25.71 64.16
CA ARG A 168 -20.37 24.76 65.28
C ARG A 168 -21.61 23.92 65.57
N LEU A 169 -22.80 24.43 65.26
CA LEU A 169 -24.06 23.68 65.38
C LEU A 169 -24.25 22.77 64.15
N GLU A 170 -24.05 23.30 62.94
CA GLU A 170 -24.17 22.53 61.69
C GLU A 170 -23.19 21.36 61.61
N MET A 171 -21.98 21.53 62.16
CA MET A 171 -20.93 20.51 62.31
C MET A 171 -21.29 19.36 63.25
N GLN A 172 -22.38 19.49 64.02
CA GLN A 172 -22.95 18.43 64.86
C GLN A 172 -24.17 17.76 64.21
N GLU A 173 -24.60 18.22 63.02
CA GLU A 173 -25.80 17.76 62.31
C GLU A 173 -25.49 17.21 60.89
N ASP A 174 -25.28 18.07 59.88
CA ASP A 174 -25.22 17.68 58.45
C ASP A 174 -23.80 17.69 57.86
N ILE A 175 -22.89 18.52 58.37
CA ILE A 175 -21.52 18.67 57.81
C ILE A 175 -20.44 17.93 58.61
N GLN A 176 -20.83 17.18 59.65
CA GLN A 176 -19.92 16.35 60.45
C GLN A 176 -19.09 15.43 59.53
N PRO A 177 -17.75 15.40 59.66
CA PRO A 177 -16.90 14.49 58.92
C PRO A 177 -17.28 13.04 59.17
N ASP A 178 -17.47 12.29 58.08
CA ASP A 178 -17.42 10.84 58.09
C ASP A 178 -15.95 10.40 58.07
N VAL A 179 -15.13 11.08 57.25
CA VAL A 179 -13.70 10.79 57.07
C VAL A 179 -12.91 12.09 56.95
N ILE A 180 -11.76 12.14 57.60
CA ILE A 180 -10.77 13.23 57.49
C ILE A 180 -9.48 12.63 56.90
N LEU A 181 -9.07 13.11 55.73
CA LEU A 181 -7.77 12.79 55.15
C LEU A 181 -6.72 13.74 55.72
N TYR A 182 -5.76 13.20 56.48
CA TYR A 182 -4.58 13.95 56.90
C TYR A 182 -3.47 13.81 55.86
N VAL A 183 -3.30 14.82 55.01
CA VAL A 183 -2.37 14.79 53.87
C VAL A 183 -1.01 15.37 54.25
N LEU A 184 0.02 14.53 54.14
CA LEU A 184 1.43 14.90 54.30
C LEU A 184 2.16 14.74 52.97
N ALA A 185 3.01 15.70 52.61
CA ALA A 185 4.00 15.57 51.54
C ALA A 185 5.35 15.13 52.12
N PRO A 186 5.85 13.90 51.87
CA PRO A 186 7.04 13.38 52.56
C PRO A 186 8.32 14.16 52.25
N HIS A 187 8.45 14.71 51.04
CA HIS A 187 9.58 15.57 50.63
C HIS A 187 9.66 16.92 51.40
N MET A 188 8.56 17.31 52.06
CA MET A 188 8.52 18.45 52.97
C MET A 188 8.76 18.04 54.44
N LYS A 189 8.96 16.74 54.71
CA LYS A 189 9.19 16.11 56.02
C LYS A 189 8.01 16.20 57.00
N PHE A 190 7.94 15.26 57.94
CA PHE A 190 6.99 15.30 59.07
C PHE A 190 7.68 16.00 60.25
N LEU A 191 7.27 17.23 60.56
CA LEU A 191 7.91 18.09 61.56
C LEU A 191 7.08 18.15 62.85
N ASP A 192 7.61 18.75 63.91
CA ASP A 192 6.91 18.87 65.19
C ASP A 192 5.56 19.61 65.10
N PRO A 193 5.37 20.67 64.28
CA PRO A 193 4.05 21.26 64.06
C PRO A 193 3.05 20.29 63.39
N ASP A 194 3.53 19.44 62.48
CA ASP A 194 2.69 18.41 61.83
C ASP A 194 2.28 17.32 62.85
N ARG A 195 3.20 16.92 63.74
CA ARG A 195 2.92 16.00 64.86
C ARG A 195 1.91 16.58 65.83
N GLN A 196 2.14 17.81 66.29
CA GLN A 196 1.28 18.49 67.26
C GLN A 196 -0.14 18.65 66.70
N TYR A 197 -0.28 19.18 65.48
CA TYR A 197 -1.58 19.33 64.85
C TYR A 197 -2.30 17.98 64.67
N LEU A 198 -1.59 16.93 64.22
CA LEU A 198 -2.19 15.60 64.08
C LEU A 198 -2.64 15.05 65.44
N GLY A 199 -1.83 15.17 66.49
CA GLY A 199 -2.20 14.75 67.85
C GLY A 199 -3.45 15.47 68.35
N GLU A 200 -3.46 16.81 68.27
CA GLU A 200 -4.61 17.65 68.66
C GLU A 200 -5.88 17.33 67.84
N LEU A 201 -5.74 17.02 66.55
CA LEU A 201 -6.85 16.60 65.68
C LEU A 201 -7.41 15.25 66.13
N LEU A 202 -6.55 14.26 66.39
CA LEU A 202 -6.95 12.94 66.86
C LEU A 202 -7.62 13.03 68.24
N GLU A 203 -7.08 13.81 69.18
CA GLU A 203 -7.68 14.04 70.50
C GLU A 203 -9.04 14.75 70.40
N THR A 204 -9.16 15.77 69.54
CA THR A 204 -10.44 16.49 69.30
C THR A 204 -11.50 15.50 68.82
N TRP A 205 -11.20 14.70 67.80
CA TRP A 205 -12.13 13.74 67.22
C TRP A 205 -12.24 12.41 67.99
N LYS A 206 -11.41 12.17 69.00
CA LYS A 206 -11.59 11.11 70.02
C LYS A 206 -12.60 11.53 71.11
N ASN A 207 -12.59 12.80 71.50
CA ASN A 207 -13.30 13.29 72.70
C ASN A 207 -14.73 13.84 72.43
N LEU A 208 -15.09 14.09 71.18
CA LEU A 208 -16.42 14.59 70.80
C LEU A 208 -17.50 13.50 71.00
N LYS A 209 -18.59 13.79 71.73
CA LYS A 209 -19.58 12.77 72.14
C LYS A 209 -20.28 12.00 71.00
N ASN A 210 -20.26 12.53 69.77
CA ASN A 210 -20.84 11.92 68.57
C ASN A 210 -19.77 11.42 67.57
N SER A 211 -18.49 11.40 67.93
CA SER A 211 -17.39 11.20 66.97
C SER A 211 -16.92 9.76 66.78
N GLY A 212 -17.55 8.77 67.44
CA GLY A 212 -17.36 7.33 67.18
C GLY A 212 -17.80 6.85 65.78
N LYS A 213 -17.81 7.77 64.80
CA LYS A 213 -18.15 7.62 63.38
C LYS A 213 -17.14 8.31 62.46
N CYS A 214 -16.29 9.23 62.97
CA CYS A 214 -15.34 9.99 62.18
C CYS A 214 -13.96 9.32 62.22
N ILE A 215 -13.34 9.12 61.05
CA ILE A 215 -12.04 8.44 60.96
C ILE A 215 -11.02 9.34 60.28
N ILE A 216 -9.86 9.50 60.91
CA ILE A 216 -8.74 10.24 60.35
C ILE A 216 -7.83 9.23 59.65
N ILE A 217 -7.68 9.35 58.33
CA ILE A 217 -6.84 8.47 57.50
C ILE A 217 -5.55 9.23 57.14
N PRO A 218 -4.36 8.68 57.46
CA PRO A 218 -3.10 9.31 57.09
C PRO A 218 -2.73 9.04 55.63
N ILE A 219 -2.51 10.12 54.88
CA ILE A 219 -2.24 10.12 53.44
C ILE A 219 -0.85 10.67 53.16
N LEU A 220 -0.02 9.93 52.42
CA LEU A 220 1.26 10.41 51.89
C LEU A 220 1.10 10.79 50.41
N ASN A 221 1.21 12.08 50.12
CA ASN A 221 1.20 12.57 48.74
C ASN A 221 2.60 12.47 48.12
N VAL A 222 2.77 11.47 47.26
CA VAL A 222 3.99 11.14 46.53
C VAL A 222 4.04 11.98 45.25
N PHE A 223 4.63 13.17 45.38
CA PHE A 223 4.88 14.04 44.22
C PHE A 223 5.84 13.36 43.24
N ARG A 224 5.52 13.48 41.94
CA ARG A 224 6.38 13.08 40.82
C ARG A 224 6.65 14.30 39.94
N LYS A 225 7.84 14.36 39.34
CA LYS A 225 8.17 15.32 38.26
C LYS A 225 7.49 14.90 36.96
N ASP A 226 7.49 15.77 35.96
CA ASP A 226 6.89 15.47 34.64
C ASP A 226 7.65 14.38 33.86
N ASP A 227 8.91 14.10 34.22
CA ASP A 227 9.69 12.94 33.73
C ASP A 227 9.34 11.61 34.46
N GLY A 228 8.41 11.64 35.42
CA GLY A 228 7.99 10.49 36.23
C GLY A 228 8.79 10.28 37.52
N THR A 229 9.92 10.99 37.70
CA THR A 229 10.80 10.84 38.88
C THR A 229 10.07 11.17 40.17
N VAL A 230 10.12 10.25 41.13
CA VAL A 230 9.57 10.45 42.48
C VAL A 230 10.38 11.52 43.23
N VAL A 231 9.68 12.53 43.77
CA VAL A 231 10.28 13.67 44.49
C VAL A 231 10.75 13.29 45.91
N PRO A 232 9.95 12.63 46.77
CA PRO A 232 10.42 12.23 48.11
C PRO A 232 11.46 11.11 48.05
N THR A 233 12.45 11.17 48.93
CA THR A 233 13.44 10.10 49.10
C THR A 233 12.87 8.90 49.86
N SER A 234 13.45 7.71 49.67
CA SER A 234 13.06 6.50 50.41
C SER A 234 13.22 6.66 51.94
N GLN A 235 14.15 7.51 52.38
CA GLN A 235 14.34 7.83 53.81
C GLN A 235 13.17 8.67 54.35
N GLU A 236 12.72 9.68 53.62
CA GLU A 236 11.56 10.52 53.99
C GLU A 236 10.26 9.72 54.00
N MET A 237 10.07 8.84 53.01
CA MET A 237 8.94 7.90 52.96
C MET A 237 8.94 6.97 54.19
N THR A 238 10.10 6.38 54.52
CA THR A 238 10.23 5.47 55.66
C THR A 238 10.02 6.19 56.99
N TYR A 239 10.54 7.42 57.13
CA TYR A 239 10.34 8.24 58.32
C TYR A 239 8.85 8.57 58.53
N ALA A 240 8.16 9.07 57.50
CA ALA A 240 6.74 9.39 57.60
C ALA A 240 5.88 8.16 57.96
N LYS A 241 6.15 7.00 57.33
CA LYS A 241 5.46 5.74 57.62
C LYS A 241 5.68 5.20 59.04
N ARG A 242 6.80 5.56 59.69
CA ARG A 242 7.09 5.16 61.08
C ARG A 242 6.49 6.13 62.09
N GLU A 243 6.70 7.42 61.88
CA GLU A 243 6.40 8.43 62.91
C GLU A 243 4.93 8.85 62.97
N ILE A 244 4.17 8.71 61.88
CA ILE A 244 2.72 8.94 61.91
C ILE A 244 2.03 7.95 62.86
N PRO A 245 2.24 6.61 62.74
CA PRO A 245 1.81 5.62 63.74
C PRO A 245 2.06 6.00 65.20
N GLU A 246 3.24 6.51 65.54
CA GLU A 246 3.55 6.89 66.93
C GLU A 246 2.63 8.00 67.47
N VAL A 247 2.13 8.90 66.62
CA VAL A 247 1.15 9.93 67.01
C VAL A 247 -0.24 9.31 67.23
N TYR A 248 -0.66 8.34 66.40
CA TYR A 248 -1.90 7.58 66.64
C TYR A 248 -1.82 6.77 67.93
N LYS A 249 -0.69 6.09 68.16
CA LYS A 249 -0.42 5.32 69.38
C LYS A 249 -0.44 6.18 70.63
N ALA A 250 0.12 7.39 70.58
CA ALA A 250 0.03 8.36 71.67
C ALA A 250 -1.41 8.86 71.91
N ALA A 251 -2.18 9.12 70.86
CA ALA A 251 -3.54 9.65 70.98
C ALA A 251 -4.58 8.60 71.39
N PHE A 252 -4.45 7.34 70.95
CA PHE A 252 -5.45 6.28 71.15
C PHE A 252 -5.02 5.14 72.09
N GLU A 253 -3.76 5.07 72.51
CA GLU A 253 -3.22 4.01 73.37
C GLU A 253 -3.35 2.59 72.76
N THR A 254 -3.34 2.50 71.43
CA THR A 254 -3.50 1.25 70.66
C THR A 254 -2.50 1.16 69.50
N ASP A 255 -2.22 -0.07 69.06
CA ASP A 255 -1.50 -0.38 67.83
C ASP A 255 -2.43 -0.56 66.61
N ASP A 256 -3.75 -0.41 66.81
CA ASP A 256 -4.77 -0.48 65.75
C ASP A 256 -5.16 0.94 65.27
N PHE A 257 -4.70 1.31 64.08
CA PHE A 257 -4.96 2.60 63.44
C PHE A 257 -5.01 2.46 61.91
N PRO A 258 -5.68 3.38 61.18
CA PRO A 258 -5.79 3.31 59.73
C PRO A 258 -4.42 3.28 59.04
N PRO A 259 -4.16 2.35 58.10
CA PRO A 259 -2.86 2.25 57.46
C PRO A 259 -2.59 3.46 56.57
N VAL A 260 -1.31 3.85 56.52
CA VAL A 260 -0.83 5.01 55.76
C VAL A 260 -0.95 4.75 54.25
N ILE A 261 -1.85 5.49 53.57
CA ILE A 261 -2.10 5.34 52.14
C ILE A 261 -1.20 6.28 51.34
N GLU A 262 -0.53 5.75 50.31
CA GLU A 262 0.18 6.56 49.31
C GLU A 262 -0.74 6.96 48.16
N ILE A 263 -0.68 8.24 47.77
CA ILE A 263 -1.38 8.79 46.61
C ILE A 263 -0.47 9.69 45.77
N ASN A 264 -0.88 10.01 44.55
CA ASN A 264 -0.41 11.19 43.84
C ASN A 264 -1.61 12.11 43.54
N SER A 265 -1.66 13.25 44.23
CA SER A 265 -2.80 14.18 44.15
C SER A 265 -2.97 14.84 42.78
N LYS A 266 -1.94 14.90 41.93
CA LYS A 266 -2.03 15.45 40.55
C LYS A 266 -2.69 14.46 39.59
N THR A 267 -2.44 13.16 39.75
CA THR A 267 -2.96 12.11 38.84
C THR A 267 -4.24 11.45 39.37
N GLY A 268 -4.43 11.41 40.69
CA GLY A 268 -5.44 10.61 41.37
C GLY A 268 -5.01 9.17 41.69
N GLU A 269 -3.76 8.79 41.40
CA GLU A 269 -3.16 7.51 41.81
C GLU A 269 -3.43 7.28 43.31
N GLY A 270 -4.00 6.12 43.67
CA GLY A 270 -4.31 5.75 45.06
C GLY A 270 -5.70 6.17 45.57
N ILE A 271 -6.49 6.95 44.82
CA ILE A 271 -7.91 7.20 45.15
C ILE A 271 -8.74 5.90 45.31
N PRO A 272 -8.53 4.82 44.52
CA PRO A 272 -9.19 3.54 44.76
C PRO A 272 -8.94 2.96 46.15
N LYS A 273 -7.72 3.07 46.69
CA LYS A 273 -7.37 2.59 48.04
C LYS A 273 -8.02 3.43 49.14
N ILE A 274 -8.08 4.76 48.96
CA ILE A 274 -8.86 5.64 49.85
C ILE A 274 -10.33 5.19 49.85
N THR A 275 -10.90 4.99 48.67
CA THR A 275 -12.33 4.68 48.52
C THR A 275 -12.68 3.28 49.02
N GLU A 276 -11.78 2.32 48.85
CA GLU A 276 -11.86 0.99 49.46
C GLU A 276 -11.86 1.09 50.99
N MET A 277 -10.94 1.86 51.58
CA MET A 277 -10.91 2.06 53.03
C MET A 277 -12.20 2.76 53.54
N ILE A 278 -12.69 3.77 52.83
CA ILE A 278 -13.99 4.40 53.13
C ILE A 278 -15.10 3.35 53.14
N CYS A 279 -15.14 2.44 52.16
CA CYS A 279 -16.14 1.36 52.08
C CYS A 279 -15.89 0.19 53.06
N GLN A 280 -14.71 0.07 53.66
CA GLN A 280 -14.44 -0.94 54.69
C GLN A 280 -14.90 -0.49 56.08
N ILE A 281 -14.92 0.82 56.35
CA ILE A 281 -15.15 1.33 57.71
C ILE A 281 -16.43 2.18 57.86
N LEU A 282 -16.97 2.76 56.78
CA LEU A 282 -18.29 3.41 56.87
C LEU A 282 -19.43 2.38 57.01
N PRO A 283 -20.56 2.75 57.63
CA PRO A 283 -21.69 1.84 57.78
C PRO A 283 -22.25 1.36 56.43
N PRO A 284 -22.65 0.08 56.27
CA PRO A 284 -23.16 -0.47 55.02
C PRO A 284 -24.30 0.33 54.40
N GLU A 285 -25.16 0.92 55.23
CA GLU A 285 -26.28 1.77 54.82
C GLU A 285 -25.84 3.05 54.07
N LYS A 286 -24.62 3.56 54.29
CA LYS A 286 -24.08 4.72 53.55
C LYS A 286 -23.43 4.35 52.22
N ILE A 287 -22.87 3.13 52.10
CA ILE A 287 -21.99 2.74 50.98
C ILE A 287 -22.74 2.58 49.65
N GLY A 288 -24.01 2.21 49.70
CA GLY A 288 -24.84 2.06 48.49
C GLY A 288 -24.27 1.06 47.48
N SER A 289 -24.20 1.46 46.21
CA SER A 289 -23.73 0.61 45.11
C SER A 289 -22.21 0.63 44.91
N LEU A 290 -21.49 1.56 45.55
CA LEU A 290 -20.05 1.76 45.36
C LEU A 290 -19.21 0.53 45.72
N GLY A 291 -19.62 -0.23 46.74
CA GLY A 291 -18.97 -1.48 47.15
C GLY A 291 -18.94 -2.57 46.07
N LYS A 292 -19.83 -2.50 45.06
CA LYS A 292 -19.79 -3.37 43.87
C LYS A 292 -18.80 -2.83 42.82
N VAL A 293 -18.83 -1.53 42.56
CA VAL A 293 -17.94 -0.84 41.61
C VAL A 293 -16.47 -1.13 41.93
N LEU A 294 -16.11 -1.09 43.22
CA LEU A 294 -14.75 -1.36 43.69
C LEU A 294 -14.30 -2.83 43.55
N LYS A 295 -15.22 -3.80 43.63
CA LYS A 295 -14.89 -5.23 43.66
C LYS A 295 -14.76 -5.85 42.27
N ASP A 296 -15.75 -5.62 41.42
CA ASP A 296 -15.88 -6.36 40.15
C ASP A 296 -15.62 -5.45 38.92
N ASP A 297 -16.12 -4.21 38.95
CA ASP A 297 -16.09 -3.34 37.77
C ASP A 297 -14.72 -2.66 37.56
N LEU A 298 -14.09 -2.18 38.64
CA LEU A 298 -12.87 -1.35 38.60
C LEU A 298 -11.68 -2.04 37.90
N LYS A 299 -11.31 -3.24 38.37
CA LYS A 299 -10.17 -3.99 37.83
C LYS A 299 -10.47 -4.53 36.42
N GLY A 300 -11.69 -5.05 36.21
CA GLY A 300 -12.11 -5.54 34.90
C GLY A 300 -12.11 -4.45 33.83
N TYR A 301 -12.59 -3.25 34.17
CA TYR A 301 -12.49 -2.08 33.31
C TYR A 301 -11.04 -1.68 33.03
N ALA A 302 -10.21 -1.56 34.07
CA ALA A 302 -8.81 -1.14 33.90
C ALA A 302 -8.00 -2.12 33.03
N GLU A 303 -8.24 -3.43 33.16
CA GLU A 303 -7.61 -4.44 32.30
C GLU A 303 -8.10 -4.33 30.84
N GLN A 304 -9.40 -4.16 30.61
CA GLN A 304 -9.98 -3.99 29.26
C GLN A 304 -9.53 -2.69 28.58
N GLU A 305 -9.61 -1.56 29.28
CA GLU A 305 -9.25 -0.24 28.77
C GLU A 305 -7.74 -0.13 28.51
N ARG A 306 -6.89 -0.78 29.33
CA ARG A 306 -5.44 -0.91 29.05
C ARG A 306 -5.18 -1.61 27.72
N VAL A 307 -5.84 -2.76 27.49
CA VAL A 307 -5.71 -3.52 26.24
C VAL A 307 -6.23 -2.71 25.05
N ARG A 308 -7.37 -2.03 25.21
CA ARG A 308 -7.96 -1.17 24.19
C ARG A 308 -7.02 -0.03 23.78
N ARG A 309 -6.49 0.74 24.74
CA ARG A 309 -5.54 1.83 24.46
C ARG A 309 -4.26 1.31 23.81
N TYR A 310 -3.76 0.17 24.27
CA TYR A 310 -2.62 -0.50 23.63
C TYR A 310 -2.92 -0.84 22.16
N TYR A 311 -4.11 -1.36 21.83
CA TYR A 311 -4.52 -1.65 20.45
C TYR A 311 -4.71 -0.41 19.58
N GLN A 312 -5.17 0.71 20.15
CA GLN A 312 -5.22 2.00 19.45
C GLN A 312 -3.81 2.49 19.11
N THR A 313 -2.87 2.44 20.07
CA THR A 313 -1.45 2.74 19.82
C THR A 313 -0.86 1.83 18.74
N LEU A 314 -1.07 0.51 18.81
CA LEU A 314 -0.59 -0.43 17.80
C LEU A 314 -1.18 -0.16 16.41
N SER A 315 -2.47 0.19 16.33
CA SER A 315 -3.16 0.55 15.09
C SER A 315 -2.59 1.83 14.47
N LEU A 316 -2.34 2.83 15.30
CA LEU A 316 -1.73 4.10 14.90
C LEU A 316 -0.29 3.93 14.41
N ILE A 317 0.55 3.20 15.16
CA ILE A 317 1.93 2.89 14.78
C ILE A 317 1.96 2.14 13.44
N SER A 318 1.22 1.03 13.36
CA SER A 318 1.23 0.16 12.18
C SER A 318 0.61 0.85 10.95
N GLY A 319 -0.49 1.58 11.13
CA GLY A 319 -1.16 2.32 10.05
C GLY A 319 -0.29 3.42 9.44
N ARG A 320 0.41 4.21 10.25
CA ARG A 320 1.34 5.24 9.75
C ARG A 320 2.57 4.63 9.10
N LEU A 321 3.16 3.60 9.70
CA LEU A 321 4.40 3.00 9.19
C LEU A 321 4.21 2.12 7.96
N GLY A 322 3.07 1.44 7.82
CA GLY A 322 2.73 0.69 6.61
C GLY A 322 2.66 1.56 5.34
N ARG A 323 2.56 2.88 5.49
CA ARG A 323 2.57 3.89 4.42
C ARG A 323 3.97 4.38 4.04
N TYR A 324 4.99 4.13 4.85
CA TYR A 324 6.37 4.43 4.47
C TYR A 324 7.01 3.25 3.73
N THR A 325 7.98 3.57 2.86
CA THR A 325 8.82 2.54 2.23
C THR A 325 9.61 1.80 3.31
N VAL A 326 9.76 0.49 3.13
CA VAL A 326 10.39 -0.38 4.14
C VAL A 326 11.87 -0.03 4.42
N ASP A 327 12.54 0.60 3.46
CA ASP A 327 13.92 1.08 3.55
C ASP A 327 14.06 2.48 4.17
N LYS A 328 12.96 3.14 4.54
CA LYS A 328 12.99 4.52 5.04
C LYS A 328 13.84 4.62 6.30
N LYS A 329 14.79 5.57 6.30
CA LYS A 329 15.64 5.86 7.45
C LYS A 329 15.32 7.21 8.09
N ILE A 330 15.45 7.27 9.41
CA ILE A 330 15.45 8.51 10.20
C ILE A 330 16.77 8.51 10.99
N GLU A 331 17.53 9.60 10.90
CA GLU A 331 18.84 9.75 11.58
C GLU A 331 19.83 8.58 11.32
N GLY A 332 19.72 7.96 10.13
CA GLY A 332 20.55 6.82 9.72
C GLY A 332 20.05 5.43 10.16
N GLN A 333 19.04 5.35 11.04
CA GLN A 333 18.45 4.10 11.52
C GLN A 333 17.26 3.66 10.64
N SER A 334 17.02 2.35 10.48
CA SER A 334 15.80 1.84 9.81
C SER A 334 14.58 2.21 10.64
N LEU A 335 13.63 2.94 10.04
CA LEU A 335 12.41 3.35 10.72
C LEU A 335 11.54 2.14 11.08
N PHE A 336 11.53 1.12 10.22
CA PHE A 336 10.74 -0.09 10.42
C PHE A 336 11.33 -0.96 11.55
N GLN A 337 12.65 -1.08 11.63
CA GLN A 337 13.34 -1.73 12.77
C GLN A 337 13.13 -0.96 14.08
N ALA A 338 13.31 0.37 14.07
CA ALA A 338 13.09 1.21 15.25
C ALA A 338 11.64 1.10 15.76
N ALA A 339 10.67 1.02 14.86
CA ALA A 339 9.27 0.83 15.23
C ALA A 339 8.99 -0.54 15.88
N ALA A 340 9.57 -1.62 15.35
CA ALA A 340 9.44 -2.94 15.94
C ALA A 340 10.02 -2.94 17.37
N SER A 341 11.23 -2.40 17.57
CA SER A 341 11.87 -2.21 18.88
C SER A 341 11.06 -1.30 19.82
N ALA A 342 10.38 -0.28 19.31
CA ALA A 342 9.57 0.63 20.12
C ALA A 342 8.21 0.04 20.52
N ILE A 343 7.53 -0.70 19.64
CA ILE A 343 6.34 -1.52 19.99
C ILE A 343 6.70 -2.50 21.11
N CYS A 344 7.87 -3.12 20.97
CA CYS A 344 8.47 -4.02 21.94
C CYS A 344 8.62 -3.39 23.33
N ALA A 345 9.35 -2.28 23.41
CA ALA A 345 9.54 -1.54 24.66
C ALA A 345 8.20 -1.06 25.25
N TYR A 346 7.34 -0.46 24.42
CA TYR A 346 6.05 0.09 24.85
C TYR A 346 5.10 -0.98 25.41
N GLY A 347 5.02 -2.15 24.77
CA GLY A 347 4.22 -3.27 25.28
C GLY A 347 4.68 -3.74 26.66
N VAL A 348 5.99 -3.89 26.85
CA VAL A 348 6.55 -4.36 28.13
C VAL A 348 6.39 -3.30 29.23
N MET A 349 6.56 -2.02 28.91
CA MET A 349 6.24 -0.92 29.83
C MET A 349 4.76 -0.90 30.23
N THR A 350 3.85 -1.27 29.33
CA THR A 350 2.39 -1.27 29.56
C THR A 350 1.91 -2.48 30.37
N PHE A 351 2.52 -3.66 30.18
CA PHE A 351 2.06 -4.91 30.79
C PHE A 351 2.95 -5.45 31.92
N LYS A 352 4.21 -5.02 32.05
CA LYS A 352 5.12 -5.36 33.16
C LYS A 352 5.60 -4.10 33.91
N SER A 353 6.77 -3.55 33.54
CA SER A 353 7.41 -2.40 34.18
C SER A 353 8.52 -1.83 33.29
N LEU A 354 9.10 -0.70 33.68
CA LEU A 354 10.29 -0.13 33.03
C LEU A 354 11.51 -1.06 33.18
N ASP A 355 11.73 -1.61 34.38
CA ASP A 355 12.90 -2.44 34.68
C ASP A 355 12.90 -3.75 33.89
N ALA A 356 11.70 -4.31 33.61
CA ALA A 356 11.51 -5.52 32.82
C ALA A 356 11.93 -5.40 31.34
N ILE A 357 12.29 -4.20 30.86
CA ILE A 357 12.88 -4.00 29.52
C ILE A 357 14.28 -4.62 29.43
N ALA A 358 15.03 -4.67 30.55
CA ALA A 358 16.36 -5.27 30.56
C ALA A 358 16.32 -6.79 30.33
N ASP A 359 15.30 -7.46 30.89
CA ASP A 359 15.14 -8.92 30.93
C ASP A 359 14.79 -9.57 29.58
N ILE A 360 14.49 -8.74 28.57
CA ILE A 360 14.02 -9.17 27.23
C ILE A 360 14.89 -8.65 26.10
N LYS A 361 16.05 -8.07 26.44
CA LYS A 361 16.89 -7.36 25.48
C LYS A 361 17.48 -8.32 24.43
N THR A 362 17.83 -9.53 24.84
CA THR A 362 18.35 -10.62 24.00
C THR A 362 17.29 -11.18 23.04
N GLU A 363 16.03 -11.11 23.43
CA GLU A 363 14.88 -11.60 22.69
C GLU A 363 14.54 -10.66 21.51
N PHE A 364 14.87 -9.37 21.63
CA PHE A 364 14.71 -8.40 20.54
C PHE A 364 15.65 -8.61 19.35
N ASP A 365 16.83 -9.21 19.56
CA ASP A 365 17.73 -9.53 18.45
C ASP A 365 17.04 -10.48 17.44
N SER A 366 16.16 -11.38 17.94
CA SER A 366 15.34 -12.27 17.09
C SER A 366 14.25 -11.58 16.27
N VAL A 367 13.95 -10.30 16.55
CA VAL A 367 12.99 -9.48 15.80
C VAL A 367 13.65 -8.89 14.55
N VAL A 368 14.98 -8.70 14.56
CA VAL A 368 15.74 -8.13 13.42
C VAL A 368 15.64 -9.04 12.19
N ASP A 369 15.85 -10.34 12.35
CA ASP A 369 15.73 -11.32 11.25
C ASP A 369 14.33 -11.32 10.60
N GLN A 370 13.28 -11.06 11.38
CA GLN A 370 11.89 -11.00 10.90
C GLN A 370 11.60 -9.67 10.18
N VAL A 371 12.17 -8.57 10.68
CA VAL A 371 12.18 -7.26 9.99
C VAL A 371 12.80 -7.41 8.60
N GLU A 372 13.99 -8.01 8.49
CA GLU A 372 14.67 -8.21 7.20
C GLU A 372 13.86 -9.05 6.21
N GLN A 373 13.14 -10.08 6.68
CA GLN A 373 12.25 -10.89 5.84
C GLN A 373 11.09 -10.06 5.25
N VAL A 374 10.48 -9.18 6.06
CA VAL A 374 9.40 -8.29 5.60
C VAL A 374 9.95 -7.18 4.68
N GLU A 375 11.12 -6.61 4.97
CA GLU A 375 11.80 -5.67 4.07
C GLU A 375 12.14 -6.33 2.73
N GLY A 376 12.54 -7.60 2.73
CA GLY A 376 12.79 -8.40 1.52
C GLY A 376 11.52 -8.66 0.70
N ALA A 377 10.41 -8.99 1.37
CA ALA A 377 9.11 -9.24 0.73
C ALA A 377 8.47 -7.98 0.10
N ARG A 378 8.93 -6.77 0.44
CA ARG A 378 8.50 -5.50 -0.15
C ARG A 378 9.54 -4.88 -1.11
N ARG A 379 10.31 -5.72 -1.80
CA ARG A 379 11.16 -5.31 -2.94
C ARG A 379 10.50 -5.71 -4.26
N GLU A 380 10.46 -4.79 -5.21
CA GLU A 380 9.98 -5.04 -6.57
C GLU A 380 11.13 -4.84 -7.56
N ASN A 381 11.31 -5.79 -8.48
CA ASN A 381 12.30 -5.71 -9.55
C ASN A 381 11.89 -4.65 -10.57
N ILE A 382 12.78 -3.69 -10.82
CA ILE A 382 12.65 -2.76 -11.94
C ILE A 382 13.12 -3.52 -13.19
N THR A 383 12.22 -3.73 -14.14
CA THR A 383 12.51 -4.43 -15.40
C THR A 383 12.51 -3.46 -16.59
N THR A 384 13.38 -3.74 -17.57
CA THR A 384 13.33 -3.10 -18.89
C THR A 384 13.31 -4.17 -19.97
N LYS A 385 12.67 -3.87 -21.11
CA LYS A 385 12.67 -4.76 -22.28
C LYS A 385 14.03 -4.72 -22.96
N GLU A 386 14.76 -5.83 -22.92
CA GLU A 386 16.00 -6.04 -23.66
C GLU A 386 15.69 -6.78 -24.97
N ASN A 387 16.12 -6.19 -26.09
CA ASN A 387 16.02 -6.82 -27.41
C ASN A 387 17.04 -7.96 -27.51
N VAL A 388 16.57 -9.19 -27.68
CA VAL A 388 17.41 -10.32 -28.07
C VAL A 388 17.62 -10.23 -29.57
N MET A 389 18.86 -10.02 -29.99
CA MET A 389 19.23 -9.99 -31.41
C MET A 389 19.48 -11.42 -31.92
N GLY A 390 19.02 -11.71 -33.13
CA GLY A 390 19.34 -12.92 -33.87
C GLY A 390 19.60 -12.59 -35.33
N THR A 391 20.22 -13.51 -36.07
CA THR A 391 20.52 -13.32 -37.49
C THR A 391 19.35 -13.78 -38.35
N LYS A 392 19.01 -12.99 -39.38
CA LYS A 392 18.10 -13.39 -40.45
C LYS A 392 18.79 -13.23 -41.79
N ASP A 393 18.81 -14.31 -42.55
CA ASP A 393 19.41 -14.38 -43.88
C ASP A 393 18.57 -13.59 -44.88
N ILE A 394 19.26 -12.82 -45.73
CA ILE A 394 18.68 -12.19 -46.92
C ILE A 394 19.03 -13.09 -48.09
N THR A 395 18.05 -13.86 -48.58
CA THR A 395 18.20 -14.69 -49.77
C THR A 395 17.85 -13.92 -51.05
N ARG A 396 18.53 -14.28 -52.15
CA ARG A 396 18.20 -13.85 -53.51
C ARG A 396 18.14 -15.05 -54.41
N ILE A 397 17.12 -15.07 -55.25
CA ILE A 397 16.90 -16.12 -56.25
C ILE A 397 17.85 -15.86 -57.44
N LYS A 398 18.66 -16.87 -57.79
CA LYS A 398 19.64 -16.85 -58.88
C LYS A 398 19.32 -17.94 -59.90
N PRO A 399 19.38 -17.67 -61.22
CA PRO A 399 19.17 -18.69 -62.23
C PRO A 399 20.33 -19.71 -62.21
N LYS A 400 19.96 -20.99 -62.21
CA LYS A 400 20.89 -22.12 -62.31
C LYS A 400 20.98 -22.56 -63.76
N GLU A 401 22.14 -22.37 -64.36
CA GLU A 401 22.41 -22.79 -65.75
C GLU A 401 22.88 -24.25 -65.82
N GLY A 402 22.47 -24.95 -66.88
CA GLY A 402 22.83 -26.33 -67.15
C GLY A 402 22.76 -26.65 -68.63
N GLN A 403 23.50 -27.66 -69.07
CA GLN A 403 23.47 -28.07 -70.47
C GLN A 403 22.27 -28.98 -70.74
N VAL A 404 21.50 -28.65 -71.77
CA VAL A 404 20.34 -29.41 -72.24
C VAL A 404 20.62 -29.84 -73.67
N GLU A 405 20.37 -31.11 -73.99
CA GLU A 405 20.45 -31.60 -75.37
C GLU A 405 19.25 -31.09 -76.18
N VAL A 406 19.54 -30.36 -77.25
CA VAL A 406 18.54 -29.82 -78.17
C VAL A 406 18.69 -30.55 -79.51
N ASN A 407 17.61 -31.22 -79.92
CA ASN A 407 17.50 -31.82 -81.24
C ASN A 407 17.10 -30.75 -82.26
N TYR A 408 17.83 -30.68 -83.37
CA TYR A 408 17.50 -29.86 -84.53
C TYR A 408 17.63 -30.69 -85.81
N THR A 409 16.83 -30.37 -86.83
CA THR A 409 16.89 -31.06 -88.13
C THR A 409 17.76 -30.32 -89.12
N ASP A 410 18.57 -31.08 -89.83
CA ASP A 410 19.51 -30.68 -90.86
C ASP A 410 19.22 -31.45 -92.16
N TRP A 411 19.71 -30.99 -93.32
CA TRP A 411 19.38 -31.59 -94.62
C TRP A 411 20.64 -31.87 -95.44
N ARG A 412 20.76 -33.09 -95.98
CA ARG A 412 21.90 -33.51 -96.80
C ARG A 412 21.48 -33.96 -98.21
N PRO A 413 22.26 -33.66 -99.26
CA PRO A 413 21.97 -34.09 -100.62
C PRO A 413 22.49 -35.50 -100.92
N GLU A 414 21.71 -36.31 -101.61
CA GLU A 414 22.02 -37.69 -102.04
C GLU A 414 21.70 -37.86 -103.53
N LYS A 415 22.48 -38.66 -104.28
CA LYS A 415 22.42 -38.71 -105.75
C LYS A 415 21.88 -40.04 -106.27
N ARG A 416 20.97 -39.97 -107.26
CA ARG A 416 20.34 -41.11 -107.97
C ARG A 416 20.56 -40.98 -109.48
N THR A 417 20.66 -42.09 -110.20
CA THR A 417 20.88 -42.12 -111.66
C THR A 417 19.87 -43.05 -112.33
N GLU A 418 19.22 -42.59 -113.39
CA GLU A 418 18.24 -43.34 -114.18
C GLU A 418 18.50 -43.15 -115.69
N THR A 419 18.20 -44.17 -116.51
CA THR A 419 18.47 -44.22 -117.96
C THR A 419 17.22 -43.86 -118.77
N VAL A 420 17.35 -42.98 -119.78
CA VAL A 420 16.25 -42.50 -120.64
C VAL A 420 16.63 -42.59 -122.12
N GLU A 421 15.65 -42.74 -123.03
CA GLU A 421 15.83 -42.83 -124.49
C GLU A 421 15.34 -41.55 -125.21
N GLU A 422 16.03 -41.11 -126.29
CA GLU A 422 15.79 -39.85 -127.01
C GLU A 422 15.99 -40.00 -128.54
N GLU A 423 15.24 -39.28 -129.39
CA GLU A 423 15.28 -39.36 -130.87
C GLU A 423 15.88 -38.11 -131.56
N ILE A 424 16.62 -38.30 -132.66
CA ILE A 424 17.32 -37.25 -133.44
C ILE A 424 17.34 -37.55 -134.96
N TYR A 425 17.41 -36.51 -135.82
CA TYR A 425 17.20 -36.56 -137.28
C TYR A 425 18.45 -36.20 -138.14
N VAL A 426 18.61 -36.78 -139.34
CA VAL A 426 19.77 -36.62 -140.27
C VAL A 426 19.40 -36.69 -141.79
N PRO A 427 20.13 -35.99 -142.70
CA PRO A 427 19.72 -35.75 -144.12
C PRO A 427 20.21 -36.74 -145.22
N VAL A 428 19.46 -36.85 -146.34
CA VAL A 428 19.62 -37.74 -147.53
C VAL A 428 19.02 -37.13 -148.83
N SER A 429 19.47 -37.47 -150.05
CA SER A 429 19.14 -36.77 -151.35
C SER A 429 18.35 -37.56 -152.42
N LYS A 430 17.55 -36.88 -153.28
CA LYS A 430 16.68 -37.41 -154.39
C LYS A 430 16.44 -36.40 -155.57
N THR A 431 15.92 -36.84 -156.73
CA THR A 431 15.87 -36.10 -158.04
C THR A 431 14.43 -35.90 -158.63
N LYS A 432 14.15 -34.86 -159.48
CA LYS A 432 12.82 -34.53 -160.09
C LYS A 432 12.81 -33.81 -161.47
N ASN A 433 11.79 -34.09 -162.33
CA ASN A 433 11.57 -33.70 -163.77
C ASN A 433 10.68 -32.44 -164.07
N LEU A 434 10.97 -31.70 -165.17
CA LEU A 434 10.20 -30.52 -165.69
C LEU A 434 10.12 -30.47 -167.25
N LYS A 435 8.99 -30.02 -167.86
CA LYS A 435 8.67 -30.06 -169.33
C LYS A 435 8.52 -28.69 -170.05
N LYS A 436 8.80 -28.60 -171.38
CA LYS A 436 8.72 -27.41 -172.27
C LYS A 436 8.36 -27.73 -173.75
N THR A 437 7.67 -26.83 -174.49
CA THR A 437 7.02 -27.07 -175.82
C THR A 437 7.56 -26.20 -176.99
N VAL A 438 7.49 -26.70 -178.24
CA VAL A 438 7.97 -26.07 -179.52
C VAL A 438 7.08 -26.47 -180.74
N LEU A 439 6.98 -25.62 -181.79
CA LEU A 439 6.15 -25.76 -183.02
C LEU A 439 6.93 -26.24 -184.28
N LEU A 440 6.30 -27.05 -185.16
CA LEU A 440 6.86 -27.53 -186.45
C LEU A 440 5.80 -27.63 -187.59
N PRO A 441 6.18 -27.55 -188.88
CA PRO A 441 5.23 -27.49 -190.01
C PRO A 441 4.54 -28.84 -190.37
N GLY A 442 3.29 -28.78 -190.84
CA GLY A 442 2.46 -29.91 -191.29
C GLY A 442 1.04 -29.49 -191.77
N LYS A 443 0.35 -30.36 -192.52
CA LYS A 443 -0.96 -30.06 -193.14
C LYS A 443 -2.13 -29.86 -192.15
N VAL A 444 -3.05 -28.95 -192.50
CA VAL A 444 -4.26 -28.63 -191.71
C VAL A 444 -5.48 -28.53 -192.66
N LYS A 445 -6.69 -28.81 -192.17
CA LYS A 445 -7.95 -28.82 -192.94
C LYS A 445 -8.72 -27.51 -192.79
N GLU A 446 -9.17 -26.91 -193.90
CA GLU A 446 -9.84 -25.61 -193.97
C GLU A 446 -11.18 -25.70 -194.75
N THR A 447 -12.21 -24.93 -194.37
CA THR A 447 -13.61 -25.13 -194.86
C THR A 447 -14.21 -23.79 -195.38
N LYS A 448 -14.83 -23.76 -196.58
CA LYS A 448 -15.15 -22.58 -197.44
C LYS A 448 -16.49 -22.70 -198.20
N GLU A 449 -17.25 -21.64 -198.49
CA GLU A 449 -18.62 -21.76 -199.06
C GLU A 449 -18.79 -22.13 -200.58
N ARG A 450 -19.92 -22.75 -201.01
CA ARG A 450 -20.20 -23.19 -202.43
C ARG A 450 -21.31 -22.43 -203.20
N SER A 451 -21.60 -22.76 -204.48
CA SER A 451 -22.35 -21.88 -205.42
C SER A 451 -23.27 -22.55 -206.47
N GLY A 452 -24.15 -21.71 -207.04
CA GLY A 452 -24.85 -21.83 -208.32
C GLY A 452 -26.37 -22.04 -208.24
N TRP A 453 -27.27 -21.12 -207.84
CA TRP A 453 -27.15 -19.67 -207.56
C TRP A 453 -26.11 -19.32 -206.45
N GLY A 454 -26.46 -19.40 -205.17
CA GLY A 454 -25.95 -20.49 -204.34
C GLY A 454 -26.77 -21.74 -204.68
N LYS A 455 -26.25 -22.93 -204.90
CA LYS A 455 -25.46 -23.86 -204.07
C LYS A 455 -26.16 -25.19 -203.67
N PHE A 456 -27.48 -25.45 -203.67
CA PHE A 456 -28.69 -24.86 -204.31
C PHE A 456 -29.95 -24.92 -203.40
N TRP A 457 -30.33 -23.89 -202.61
CA TRP A 457 -29.67 -22.60 -202.41
C TRP A 457 -28.44 -22.54 -201.48
N THR A 458 -28.06 -23.50 -200.61
CA THR A 458 -28.36 -24.93 -200.54
C THR A 458 -29.42 -25.28 -199.54
N GLY A 459 -29.13 -24.97 -198.29
CA GLY A 459 -29.07 -26.03 -197.28
C GLY A 459 -27.74 -25.94 -196.53
N GLU A 460 -26.64 -26.48 -197.07
CA GLU A 460 -25.31 -26.30 -196.50
C GLU A 460 -24.26 -25.59 -197.35
N ASP A 461 -23.38 -24.95 -196.59
CA ASP A 461 -22.60 -23.82 -197.02
C ASP A 461 -21.21 -24.26 -197.48
N TYR A 462 -20.46 -25.01 -196.66
CA TYR A 462 -19.00 -25.10 -196.78
C TYR A 462 -18.43 -26.43 -197.38
N TYR A 463 -17.51 -26.32 -198.34
CA TYR A 463 -16.58 -27.32 -198.88
C TYR A 463 -15.23 -27.29 -198.14
N THR A 464 -14.58 -28.44 -197.94
CA THR A 464 -13.27 -28.52 -197.24
C THR A 464 -12.10 -28.75 -198.21
N GLU A 465 -10.96 -28.10 -197.95
CA GLU A 465 -9.70 -28.15 -198.70
C GLU A 465 -8.52 -28.35 -197.72
N GLU A 466 -7.39 -28.90 -198.18
CA GLU A 466 -6.17 -29.05 -197.37
C GLU A 466 -5.12 -28.01 -197.73
N VAL A 467 -4.53 -27.36 -196.72
CA VAL A 467 -3.46 -26.36 -196.86
C VAL A 467 -2.37 -26.58 -195.79
N ASP A 468 -1.18 -26.04 -196.03
CA ASP A 468 -0.01 -26.25 -195.15
C ASP A 468 -0.03 -25.31 -193.92
N GLY A 469 0.31 -25.84 -192.74
CA GLY A 469 0.32 -25.13 -191.45
C GLY A 469 1.41 -25.63 -190.48
N TYR A 470 1.22 -25.50 -189.15
CA TYR A 470 2.19 -25.89 -188.10
C TYR A 470 1.48 -26.43 -186.82
N VAL A 471 2.07 -27.42 -186.10
CA VAL A 471 1.53 -28.02 -184.85
C VAL A 471 2.65 -28.42 -183.84
N GLU A 472 2.34 -28.53 -182.54
CA GLU A 472 3.27 -28.55 -181.38
C GLU A 472 3.84 -29.92 -180.91
N ARG A 473 4.99 -29.89 -180.19
CA ARG A 473 5.59 -31.01 -179.40
C ARG A 473 6.37 -30.55 -178.15
N THR A 474 6.52 -31.42 -177.14
CA THR A 474 7.05 -31.11 -175.77
C THR A 474 8.16 -32.07 -175.28
N VAL A 475 9.15 -31.58 -174.51
CA VAL A 475 10.38 -32.30 -174.00
C VAL A 475 10.71 -31.93 -172.51
N SER A 476 11.45 -32.75 -171.73
CA SER A 476 11.76 -32.56 -170.28
C SER A 476 13.18 -32.88 -169.76
N GLU A 477 13.53 -32.37 -168.56
CA GLU A 477 14.84 -32.38 -167.85
C GLU A 477 14.69 -32.56 -166.29
N GLU A 478 15.66 -33.18 -165.55
CA GLU A 478 15.64 -33.39 -164.06
C GLU A 478 16.77 -32.66 -163.25
N VAL A 479 16.51 -32.37 -161.96
CA VAL A 479 17.43 -31.72 -160.97
C VAL A 479 17.32 -32.36 -159.55
N GLU A 480 18.37 -32.29 -158.69
CA GLU A 480 18.48 -32.91 -157.33
C GLU A 480 18.09 -32.00 -156.13
N VAL A 481 17.57 -32.58 -155.01
CA VAL A 481 17.15 -31.94 -153.74
C VAL A 481 17.39 -32.87 -152.50
N VAL A 482 17.45 -32.35 -151.26
CA VAL A 482 17.81 -33.08 -150.01
C VAL A 482 16.71 -32.99 -148.90
N GLU A 483 16.42 -34.09 -148.19
CA GLU A 483 15.39 -34.27 -147.12
C GLU A 483 15.99 -35.01 -145.89
N SER A 484 15.29 -35.24 -144.75
CA SER A 484 15.87 -35.86 -143.52
C SER A 484 14.99 -36.87 -142.73
N GLU A 485 15.64 -37.86 -142.08
CA GLU A 485 15.05 -39.04 -141.40
C GLU A 485 15.58 -39.24 -139.94
N SER A 486 14.84 -39.92 -139.04
CA SER A 486 15.16 -40.07 -137.59
C SER A 486 15.83 -41.39 -137.15
N ARG A 487 16.54 -41.33 -135.99
CA ARG A 487 17.11 -42.47 -135.23
C ARG A 487 17.13 -42.20 -133.70
N THR A 488 17.06 -43.26 -132.89
CA THR A 488 16.95 -43.22 -131.41
C THR A 488 18.28 -43.57 -130.70
N VAL A 489 18.57 -42.96 -129.54
CA VAL A 489 19.79 -43.16 -128.72
C VAL A 489 19.45 -43.17 -127.21
N ARG A 490 20.24 -43.90 -126.39
CA ARG A 490 20.07 -44.01 -124.92
C ARG A 490 21.05 -43.13 -124.14
N LYS A 491 20.64 -42.59 -122.98
CA LYS A 491 21.47 -41.71 -122.12
C LYS A 491 21.11 -41.83 -120.64
N ASP A 492 22.13 -41.88 -119.77
CA ASP A 492 21.97 -41.84 -118.31
C ASP A 492 21.88 -40.40 -117.78
N VAL A 493 21.00 -40.17 -116.80
CA VAL A 493 20.78 -38.86 -116.16
C VAL A 493 20.84 -39.02 -114.63
N THR A 494 21.65 -38.19 -113.97
CA THR A 494 21.83 -38.18 -112.51
C THR A 494 21.12 -37.00 -111.87
N THR A 495 20.21 -37.25 -110.94
CA THR A 495 19.47 -36.25 -110.14
C THR A 495 19.93 -36.27 -108.68
N THR A 496 19.66 -35.19 -107.93
CA THR A 496 20.04 -35.06 -106.51
C THR A 496 18.80 -34.76 -105.67
N GLU A 497 18.54 -35.60 -104.67
CA GLU A 497 17.43 -35.46 -103.71
C GLU A 497 17.97 -35.02 -102.34
N TRP A 498 17.14 -34.37 -101.52
CA TRP A 498 17.54 -33.88 -100.19
C TRP A 498 16.87 -34.70 -99.09
N VAL A 499 17.67 -35.27 -98.18
CA VAL A 499 17.23 -36.14 -97.09
C VAL A 499 17.41 -35.42 -95.75
N GLN A 500 16.37 -35.48 -94.91
CA GLN A 500 16.36 -34.87 -93.57
C GLN A 500 17.03 -35.77 -92.53
N GLU A 501 17.92 -35.21 -91.72
CA GLU A 501 18.65 -35.91 -90.66
C GLU A 501 18.56 -35.11 -89.35
N THR A 502 18.32 -35.76 -88.22
CA THR A 502 18.20 -35.09 -86.91
C THR A 502 19.55 -35.11 -86.20
N LYS A 503 20.02 -33.96 -85.71
CA LYS A 503 21.27 -33.78 -84.98
C LYS A 503 21.02 -33.23 -83.58
N THR A 504 21.71 -33.76 -82.59
CA THR A 504 21.76 -33.22 -81.22
C THR A 504 22.85 -32.17 -81.09
N LYS A 505 22.59 -31.13 -80.28
CA LYS A 505 23.61 -30.21 -79.77
C LYS A 505 23.31 -29.86 -78.32
N LEU A 506 24.35 -29.85 -77.47
CA LEU A 506 24.24 -29.34 -76.10
C LEU A 506 24.19 -27.81 -76.12
N GLU A 507 23.13 -27.24 -75.53
CA GLU A 507 22.99 -25.81 -75.28
C GLU A 507 22.90 -25.53 -73.79
N THR A 508 23.65 -24.54 -73.30
CA THR A 508 23.48 -24.05 -71.93
C THR A 508 22.16 -23.28 -71.84
N ARG A 509 21.26 -23.70 -70.96
CA ARG A 509 19.96 -23.06 -70.69
C ARG A 509 19.75 -22.95 -69.18
N VAL A 510 18.90 -22.02 -68.75
CA VAL A 510 18.46 -21.96 -67.34
C VAL A 510 17.57 -23.17 -67.06
N VAL A 511 18.04 -24.08 -66.20
CA VAL A 511 17.35 -25.32 -65.83
C VAL A 511 16.59 -25.21 -64.51
N GLY A 512 16.78 -24.12 -63.77
CA GLY A 512 16.03 -23.82 -62.56
C GLY A 512 16.50 -22.53 -61.89
N TYR A 513 16.10 -22.36 -60.63
CA TYR A 513 16.55 -21.27 -59.77
C TYR A 513 16.97 -21.83 -58.41
N GLU A 514 17.97 -21.22 -57.79
CA GLU A 514 18.42 -21.54 -56.43
C GLU A 514 18.47 -20.29 -55.55
N GLU A 515 18.23 -20.45 -54.25
CA GLU A 515 18.34 -19.37 -53.28
C GLU A 515 19.78 -19.27 -52.77
N GLU A 516 20.40 -18.12 -53.01
CA GLU A 516 21.73 -17.75 -52.52
C GLU A 516 21.55 -16.79 -51.34
N VAL A 517 22.11 -17.11 -50.17
CA VAL A 517 22.19 -16.16 -49.04
C VAL A 517 23.20 -15.08 -49.41
N VAL A 518 22.72 -13.85 -49.58
CA VAL A 518 23.54 -12.72 -50.05
C VAL A 518 24.11 -11.91 -48.90
N ASP A 519 23.40 -11.87 -47.78
CA ASP A 519 23.78 -11.13 -46.57
C ASP A 519 23.03 -11.69 -45.35
N THR A 520 23.47 -11.35 -44.14
CA THR A 520 22.83 -11.73 -42.88
C THR A 520 22.63 -10.49 -42.02
N VAL A 521 21.38 -10.07 -41.80
CA VAL A 521 21.08 -8.90 -40.96
C VAL A 521 20.73 -9.31 -39.53
N GLN A 522 21.20 -8.54 -38.55
CA GLN A 522 20.74 -8.69 -37.17
C GLN A 522 19.34 -8.09 -37.02
N VAL A 523 18.40 -8.90 -36.56
CA VAL A 523 17.00 -8.52 -36.28
C VAL A 523 16.66 -8.84 -34.83
N VAL A 524 15.71 -8.11 -34.25
CA VAL A 524 15.17 -8.44 -32.93
C VAL A 524 14.34 -9.71 -33.05
N VAL A 525 14.77 -10.81 -32.44
CA VAL A 525 14.07 -12.10 -32.46
C VAL A 525 13.18 -12.32 -31.24
N ALA A 526 13.46 -11.64 -30.13
CA ALA A 526 12.60 -11.63 -28.94
C ALA A 526 12.82 -10.35 -28.11
N GLN A 527 11.90 -10.06 -27.20
CA GLN A 527 12.10 -9.11 -26.11
C GLN A 527 11.95 -9.82 -24.78
N VAL A 528 12.96 -9.72 -23.91
CA VAL A 528 12.97 -10.32 -22.58
C VAL A 528 13.01 -9.23 -21.51
N ASP A 529 12.43 -9.49 -20.34
CA ASP A 529 12.49 -8.58 -19.20
C ASP A 529 13.82 -8.74 -18.47
N LYS A 530 14.69 -7.72 -18.59
CA LYS A 530 15.96 -7.63 -17.87
C LYS A 530 15.73 -6.87 -16.56
N VAL A 531 16.09 -7.47 -15.42
CA VAL A 531 16.10 -6.74 -14.14
C VAL A 531 17.27 -5.76 -14.14
N VAL A 532 16.98 -4.46 -14.02
CA VAL A 532 17.98 -3.36 -14.00
C VAL A 532 18.14 -2.71 -12.63
N GLY A 533 17.32 -3.10 -11.66
CA GLY A 533 17.40 -2.61 -10.29
C GLY A 533 16.25 -3.15 -9.43
N THR A 534 16.17 -2.67 -8.19
CA THR A 534 15.06 -2.94 -7.28
C THR A 534 14.57 -1.64 -6.68
N LYS A 535 13.25 -1.51 -6.48
CA LYS A 535 12.64 -0.45 -5.67
C LYS A 535 12.05 -1.05 -4.41
N HIS A 536 12.12 -0.31 -3.31
CA HIS A 536 11.40 -0.64 -2.09
C HIS A 536 9.97 -0.09 -2.18
N LEU A 537 8.99 -0.91 -1.80
CA LEU A 537 7.59 -0.53 -1.72
C LEU A 537 7.25 0.00 -0.32
N ALA A 538 6.13 0.71 -0.22
CA ALA A 538 5.48 0.96 1.07
C ALA A 538 5.26 -0.36 1.83
N GLY A 539 5.35 -0.35 3.16
CA GLY A 539 5.29 -1.56 4.00
C GLY A 539 4.04 -2.42 3.77
N GLY A 540 2.90 -1.79 3.47
CA GLY A 540 1.69 -2.49 3.07
C GLY A 540 1.11 -3.41 4.14
N TYR A 541 0.30 -4.37 3.70
CA TYR A 541 -0.22 -5.43 4.55
C TYR A 541 0.88 -6.24 5.27
N PRO A 542 2.03 -6.61 4.65
CA PRO A 542 3.08 -7.36 5.34
C PRO A 542 3.66 -6.62 6.56
N ALA A 543 4.01 -5.34 6.42
CA ALA A 543 4.53 -4.53 7.54
C ALA A 543 3.48 -4.35 8.64
N ILE A 544 2.23 -4.06 8.28
CA ILE A 544 1.13 -3.90 9.24
C ILE A 544 0.84 -5.20 9.99
N LYS A 545 0.80 -6.34 9.28
CA LYS A 545 0.60 -7.67 9.88
C LYS A 545 1.70 -7.99 10.88
N PHE A 546 2.95 -7.72 10.52
CA PHE A 546 4.11 -7.95 11.38
C PHE A 546 4.09 -7.08 12.64
N LEU A 547 3.94 -5.75 12.50
CA LEU A 547 3.94 -4.83 13.65
C LEU A 547 2.77 -5.09 14.62
N LEU A 548 1.57 -5.37 14.08
CA LEU A 548 0.43 -5.77 14.90
C LEU A 548 0.62 -7.16 15.53
N GLY A 549 1.19 -8.12 14.80
CA GLY A 549 1.48 -9.46 15.29
C GLY A 549 2.49 -9.44 16.45
N LEU A 550 3.56 -8.67 16.30
CA LEU A 550 4.56 -8.42 17.33
C LEU A 550 3.92 -7.83 18.60
N GLY A 551 3.11 -6.77 18.46
CA GLY A 551 2.43 -6.15 19.61
C GLY A 551 1.45 -7.10 20.33
N LEU A 552 0.62 -7.82 19.58
CA LEU A 552 -0.29 -8.84 20.13
C LEU A 552 0.45 -9.98 20.83
N GLY A 553 1.59 -10.41 20.27
CA GLY A 553 2.45 -11.43 20.87
C GLY A 553 3.09 -10.95 22.17
N ILE A 554 3.44 -9.67 22.26
CA ILE A 554 4.07 -9.10 23.46
C ILE A 554 3.08 -8.88 24.59
N GLN A 555 1.83 -8.48 24.27
CA GLN A 555 0.73 -8.52 25.24
C GLN A 555 0.59 -9.94 25.84
N ASN A 556 0.55 -10.97 24.99
CA ASN A 556 0.39 -12.36 25.41
C ASN A 556 1.58 -12.81 26.29
N TYR A 557 2.82 -12.55 25.86
CA TYR A 557 4.03 -12.83 26.61
C TYR A 557 4.05 -12.14 27.98
N CYS A 558 3.63 -10.87 28.05
CA CYS A 558 3.65 -10.12 29.30
C CYS A 558 2.50 -10.47 30.24
N SER A 559 1.35 -10.88 29.71
CA SER A 559 0.17 -11.24 30.51
C SER A 559 0.23 -12.66 31.09
N ASN A 560 1.04 -13.54 30.49
CA ASN A 560 1.16 -14.96 30.88
C ASN A 560 2.55 -15.28 31.43
N ALA A 561 2.67 -15.48 32.74
CA ALA A 561 3.94 -15.69 33.44
C ALA A 561 4.79 -16.87 32.92
N ASN A 562 4.18 -17.86 32.25
CA ASN A 562 4.85 -19.04 31.69
C ASN A 562 4.97 -19.02 30.16
N ALA A 563 4.63 -17.91 29.49
CA ALA A 563 4.64 -17.85 28.03
C ALA A 563 6.06 -17.69 27.49
N ALA A 564 6.45 -18.54 26.52
CA ALA A 564 7.72 -18.38 25.81
C ALA A 564 7.62 -17.25 24.77
N TRP A 565 8.67 -16.43 24.65
CA TRP A 565 8.73 -15.30 23.72
C TRP A 565 8.36 -15.67 22.28
N SER A 566 9.07 -16.64 21.71
CA SER A 566 8.89 -17.08 20.31
C SER A 566 7.48 -17.59 20.02
N LEU A 567 6.92 -18.41 20.92
CA LEU A 567 5.55 -18.91 20.81
C LEU A 567 4.53 -17.77 20.90
N SER A 568 4.78 -16.77 21.75
CA SER A 568 3.89 -15.64 21.94
C SER A 568 3.86 -14.75 20.69
N VAL A 569 5.02 -14.44 20.10
CA VAL A 569 5.14 -13.71 18.83
C VAL A 569 4.41 -14.46 17.70
N GLN A 570 4.65 -15.76 17.54
CA GLN A 570 3.94 -16.57 16.52
C GLN A 570 2.42 -16.58 16.70
N GLN A 571 1.93 -16.67 17.95
CA GLN A 571 0.49 -16.57 18.24
C GLN A 571 -0.07 -15.18 17.92
N GLY A 572 0.71 -14.13 18.20
CA GLY A 572 0.39 -12.75 17.82
C GLY A 572 0.27 -12.55 16.31
N GLU A 573 1.24 -13.06 15.53
CA GLU A 573 1.21 -13.01 14.06
C GLU A 573 0.00 -13.75 13.47
N LEU A 574 -0.32 -14.95 13.98
CA LEU A 574 -1.50 -15.70 13.56
C LEU A 574 -2.81 -14.96 13.89
N LEU A 575 -2.87 -14.28 15.04
CA LEU A 575 -4.02 -13.49 15.43
C LEU A 575 -4.17 -12.23 14.55
N ALA A 576 -3.06 -11.54 14.25
CA ALA A 576 -3.02 -10.43 13.31
C ALA A 576 -3.45 -10.87 11.91
N GLU A 577 -2.91 -11.97 11.39
CA GLU A 577 -3.32 -12.54 10.10
C GLU A 577 -4.83 -12.81 10.05
N ARG A 578 -5.38 -13.48 11.08
CA ARG A 578 -6.81 -13.78 11.15
C ARG A 578 -7.69 -12.53 11.20
N LYS A 579 -7.28 -11.50 11.96
CA LYS A 579 -8.02 -10.22 12.08
C LYS A 579 -7.92 -9.35 10.82
N LEU A 580 -6.77 -9.38 10.12
CA LEU A 580 -6.49 -8.48 9.00
C LEU A 580 -6.77 -9.08 7.61
N MET A 581 -6.81 -10.40 7.46
CA MET A 581 -7.04 -11.08 6.18
C MET A 581 -8.28 -10.55 5.42
N PRO A 582 -9.45 -10.29 6.05
CA PRO A 582 -10.62 -9.72 5.35
C PRO A 582 -10.36 -8.33 4.75
N TYR A 583 -9.40 -7.59 5.32
CA TYR A 583 -9.09 -6.21 4.95
C TYR A 583 -7.87 -6.09 4.04
N LYS A 584 -7.15 -7.18 3.72
CA LYS A 584 -5.87 -7.17 3.00
C LYS A 584 -5.87 -6.29 1.75
N SER A 585 -6.83 -6.48 0.84
CA SER A 585 -6.93 -5.68 -0.40
C SER A 585 -7.25 -4.22 -0.14
N ARG A 586 -7.98 -3.91 0.94
CA ARG A 586 -8.33 -2.54 1.33
C ARG A 586 -7.15 -1.82 1.99
N ILE A 587 -6.33 -2.55 2.74
CA ILE A 587 -5.09 -2.06 3.34
C ILE A 587 -4.11 -1.62 2.25
N GLU A 588 -3.81 -2.47 1.25
CA GLU A 588 -2.92 -2.09 0.14
C GLU A 588 -3.46 -0.87 -0.64
N GLN A 589 -4.78 -0.76 -0.88
CA GLN A 589 -5.38 0.43 -1.50
C GLN A 589 -5.19 1.73 -0.69
N LEU A 590 -5.31 1.65 0.64
CA LEU A 590 -5.21 2.83 1.52
C LEU A 590 -3.78 3.22 1.85
N VAL A 591 -2.81 2.33 1.62
CA VAL A 591 -1.39 2.58 1.82
C VAL A 591 -0.89 3.65 0.83
N ASP A 592 -1.33 3.57 -0.43
CA ASP A 592 -0.95 4.53 -1.49
C ASP A 592 -1.88 5.77 -1.57
N ASP A 593 -3.03 5.79 -0.87
CA ASP A 593 -3.95 6.94 -0.82
C ASP A 593 -3.35 8.09 0.03
N PRO A 594 -3.15 9.31 -0.48
CA PRO A 594 -2.65 10.46 0.30
C PRO A 594 -3.47 10.75 1.58
N HIS A 595 -4.77 10.46 1.57
CA HIS A 595 -5.69 10.62 2.70
C HIS A 595 -6.11 9.27 3.33
N GLY A 596 -5.34 8.21 3.07
CA GLY A 596 -5.65 6.86 3.52
C GLY A 596 -5.31 6.57 4.98
N GLU A 597 -4.47 7.37 5.65
CA GLU A 597 -3.96 7.09 7.01
C GLU A 597 -5.08 6.91 8.04
N GLU A 598 -6.01 7.86 8.13
CA GLU A 598 -7.09 7.84 9.13
C GLU A 598 -8.05 6.65 8.90
N LYS A 599 -8.42 6.39 7.64
CA LYS A 599 -9.24 5.23 7.25
C LYS A 599 -8.52 3.91 7.53
N LEU A 600 -7.20 3.87 7.35
CA LEU A 600 -6.38 2.70 7.62
C LEU A 600 -6.35 2.43 9.13
N ILE A 601 -6.05 3.44 9.95
CA ILE A 601 -6.08 3.34 11.42
C ILE A 601 -7.46 2.84 11.89
N GLN A 602 -8.55 3.42 11.38
CA GLN A 602 -9.92 3.02 11.74
C GLN A 602 -10.22 1.55 11.38
N ILE A 603 -9.70 1.04 10.25
CA ILE A 603 -9.82 -0.39 9.89
C ILE A 603 -9.02 -1.28 10.86
N LEU A 604 -7.82 -0.85 11.26
CA LEU A 604 -7.00 -1.61 12.20
C LEU A 604 -7.63 -1.62 13.61
N GLU A 605 -8.13 -0.48 14.09
CA GLU A 605 -8.86 -0.40 15.36
C GLU A 605 -10.09 -1.31 15.36
N ASN A 606 -10.94 -1.24 14.33
CA ASN A 606 -12.12 -2.12 14.17
C ASN A 606 -11.79 -3.61 13.96
N ALA A 607 -10.53 -3.94 13.64
CA ALA A 607 -10.08 -5.33 13.53
C ALA A 607 -9.51 -5.85 14.86
N LEU A 608 -8.91 -4.97 15.68
CA LEU A 608 -8.28 -5.32 16.96
C LEU A 608 -9.24 -5.27 18.15
N ILE A 609 -10.04 -4.21 18.25
CA ILE A 609 -11.05 -3.95 19.30
C ILE A 609 -12.34 -4.72 18.98
#